data_AF-A0A151J1W3-F1
#
_entry.id   AF-A0A151J1W3-F1
#
_cell.length_a   1.000
_cell.length_b   1.000
_cell.length_c   1.000
_cell.angle_alpha   90.00
_cell.angle_beta   90.00
_cell.angle_gamma   90.00
#
_symmetry.space_group_name_H-M   'P 1'
#
loop_
_entity.id
_entity.type
_entity.pdbx_description
1 polymer ?
#
loop_
_entity_poly.entity_id
_entity_poly.type
_entity_poly.pdbx_seq_one_letter_code
_entity_poly.pdbx_strand_id
1 'polypeptide(L)'
;MHFVHISEQTPNKVEIRLIQLQKAVYVANRALHHFGFHEWKYNYANRLTLMSLVPHDNIDSFSLDDSNSDFRTYLKNSAIGFKKFLLHEDMNRLDAVKAHNKR
;
A
#
# COMPACT_ATOMS: atom_id res chain seq x y z
N MET A 1 9.42 -52.04 17.38
CA MET A 1 9.25 -50.58 17.22
C MET A 1 10.20 -50.11 16.12
N HIS A 2 9.68 -49.81 14.93
CA HIS A 2 10.47 -49.20 13.86
C HIS A 2 10.43 -47.68 14.04
N PHE A 3 11.56 -47.08 14.39
CA PHE A 3 11.71 -45.63 14.37
C PHE A 3 11.83 -45.19 12.91
N VAL A 4 10.79 -44.51 12.41
CA VAL A 4 10.84 -43.81 11.12
C VAL A 4 11.77 -42.62 11.32
N HIS A 5 12.97 -42.71 10.74
CA HIS A 5 13.90 -41.61 10.67
C HIS A 5 13.34 -40.60 9.66
N ILE A 6 12.62 -39.59 10.17
CA ILE A 6 12.24 -38.43 9.35
C ILE A 6 13.54 -37.67 9.11
N SER A 7 14.10 -37.79 7.90
CA SER A 7 15.25 -37.01 7.51
C SER A 7 14.86 -35.54 7.53
N GLU A 8 15.45 -34.78 8.46
CA GLU A 8 15.29 -33.35 8.57
C GLU A 8 15.99 -32.68 7.38
N GLN A 9 15.27 -32.57 6.26
CA GLN A 9 15.80 -31.93 5.06
C GLN A 9 15.84 -30.43 5.31
N THR A 10 17.04 -29.89 5.54
CA THR A 10 17.24 -28.46 5.73
C THR A 10 16.71 -27.69 4.52
N PRO A 11 15.78 -26.74 4.69
CA PRO A 11 15.15 -26.07 3.57
C PRO A 11 16.17 -25.33 2.73
N ASN A 12 16.04 -25.46 1.42
CA ASN A 12 16.95 -24.85 0.45
C ASN A 12 16.82 -23.31 0.55
N LYS A 13 17.92 -22.57 0.30
CA LYS A 13 17.95 -21.09 0.38
C LYS A 13 16.81 -20.38 -0.38
N VAL A 14 16.35 -20.95 -1.48
CA VAL A 14 15.19 -20.48 -2.27
C VAL A 14 13.88 -20.64 -1.51
N GLU A 15 13.66 -21.78 -0.85
CA GLU A 15 12.47 -22.04 -0.03
C GLU A 15 12.40 -21.06 1.15
N ILE A 16 13.54 -20.82 1.81
CA ILE A 16 13.63 -19.83 2.89
C ILE A 16 13.24 -18.43 2.39
N ARG A 17 13.74 -18.01 1.22
CA ARG A 17 13.41 -16.71 0.63
C ARG A 17 11.93 -16.61 0.23
N LEU A 18 11.35 -17.67 -0.30
CA LEU A 18 9.94 -17.70 -0.69
C LEU A 18 9.03 -17.53 0.53
N ILE A 19 9.33 -18.24 1.63
CA ILE A 19 8.59 -18.12 2.90
C ILE A 19 8.68 -16.69 3.46
N GLN A 20 9.86 -16.06 3.37
CA GLN A 20 10.06 -14.68 3.81
C GLN A 20 9.24 -13.69 2.98
N LEU A 21 9.23 -13.84 1.66
CA LEU A 21 8.44 -13.00 0.76
C LEU A 21 6.94 -13.15 1.05
N GLN A 22 6.46 -14.37 1.24
CA GLN A 22 5.06 -14.64 1.51
C GLN A 22 4.61 -14.02 2.84
N LYS A 23 5.46 -14.06 3.88
CA LYS A 23 5.22 -13.34 5.15
C LYS A 23 5.15 -11.84 4.95
N ALA A 24 6.06 -11.25 4.18
CA ALA A 24 6.06 -9.81 3.91
C ALA A 24 4.79 -9.37 3.16
N VAL A 25 4.40 -10.12 2.12
CA VAL A 25 3.16 -9.86 1.37
C VAL A 25 1.93 -10.01 2.26
N TYR A 26 1.88 -11.02 3.12
CA TYR A 26 0.78 -11.20 4.08
C TYR A 26 0.64 -10.01 5.04
N VAL A 27 1.75 -9.54 5.62
CA VAL A 27 1.75 -8.37 6.51
C VAL A 27 1.30 -7.11 5.76
N ALA A 28 1.83 -6.88 4.55
CA ALA A 28 1.46 -5.73 3.73
C ALA A 28 -0.03 -5.74 3.37
N ASN A 29 -0.58 -6.90 2.96
CA ASN A 29 -1.99 -7.05 2.65
C ASN A 29 -2.88 -6.86 3.89
N ARG A 30 -2.45 -7.31 5.06
CA ARG A 30 -3.20 -7.10 6.31
C ARG A 30 -3.25 -5.62 6.70
N ALA A 31 -2.13 -4.90 6.55
CA ALA A 31 -2.09 -3.45 6.73
C ALA A 31 -2.99 -2.76 5.70
N LEU A 32 -2.84 -3.06 4.41
CA LEU A 32 -3.68 -2.50 3.36
C LEU A 32 -5.17 -2.78 3.60
N HIS A 33 -5.52 -3.97 4.08
CA HIS A 33 -6.90 -4.31 4.38
C HIS A 33 -7.45 -3.44 5.53
N HIS A 34 -6.65 -3.29 6.59
CA HIS A 34 -7.01 -2.45 7.72
C HIS A 34 -7.19 -0.97 7.31
N PHE A 35 -6.24 -0.42 6.55
CA PHE A 35 -6.29 0.96 6.11
C PHE A 35 -7.27 1.23 4.97
N GLY A 36 -7.52 0.26 4.09
CA GLY A 36 -8.34 0.44 2.90
C GLY A 36 -9.83 0.13 3.10
N PHE A 37 -10.20 -0.81 3.97
CA PHE A 37 -11.58 -1.30 4.06
C PHE A 37 -12.26 -1.04 5.41
N HIS A 38 -11.54 -0.55 6.42
CA HIS A 38 -12.19 -0.10 7.65
C HIS A 38 -12.78 1.28 7.44
N GLU A 39 -13.96 1.52 7.99
CA GLU A 39 -14.51 2.87 8.07
C GLU A 39 -13.67 3.71 9.04
N TRP A 40 -12.92 4.64 8.47
CA TRP A 40 -12.19 5.63 9.24
C TRP A 40 -13.15 6.71 9.71
N LYS A 41 -13.55 6.63 10.98
CA LYS A 41 -14.27 7.72 11.65
C LYS A 41 -13.28 8.83 11.98
N TYR A 42 -13.05 9.72 11.02
CA TYR A 42 -12.28 10.93 11.26
C TYR A 42 -13.10 11.87 12.16
N ASN A 43 -12.73 11.97 13.44
CA ASN A 43 -13.30 12.98 14.32
C ASN A 43 -12.71 14.35 13.95
N TYR A 44 -13.45 15.08 13.13
CA TYR A 44 -13.05 16.39 12.64
C TYR A 44 -13.44 17.54 13.58
N ALA A 45 -14.01 17.25 14.76
CA ALA A 45 -14.52 18.25 15.68
C ALA A 45 -13.45 19.29 16.02
N ASN A 46 -12.23 18.86 16.35
CA ASN A 46 -11.14 19.77 16.67
C ASN A 46 -10.76 20.67 15.49
N ARG A 47 -10.73 20.14 14.26
CA ARG A 47 -10.45 20.97 13.07
C ARG A 47 -11.58 21.95 12.79
N LEU A 48 -12.83 21.53 12.94
CA LEU A 48 -13.99 22.42 12.76
C LEU A 48 -13.99 23.54 13.81
N THR A 49 -13.71 23.21 15.07
CA THR A 49 -13.57 24.20 16.14
C THR A 49 -12.43 25.17 15.82
N LEU A 50 -11.27 24.68 15.40
CA LEU A 50 -10.15 25.54 15.05
C LEU A 50 -10.46 26.45 13.86
N MET A 51 -11.14 25.92 12.82
CA MET A 51 -11.58 26.67 11.66
C MET A 51 -12.62 27.75 12.03
N SER A 52 -13.48 27.49 13.00
CA SER A 52 -14.46 28.48 13.48
C SER A 52 -13.84 29.67 14.21
N LEU A 53 -12.60 29.52 14.69
CA LEU A 53 -11.83 30.59 15.35
C LEU A 53 -11.02 31.43 14.36
N VAL A 54 -10.94 31.02 13.09
CA VAL A 54 -10.21 31.76 12.06
C VAL A 54 -11.06 32.98 11.64
N PRO A 55 -10.49 34.21 11.69
CA PRO A 55 -11.17 35.40 11.18
C PRO A 55 -11.54 35.23 9.70
N HIS A 56 -12.70 35.72 9.29
CA HIS A 56 -13.23 35.53 7.92
C HIS A 56 -12.24 35.98 6.84
N ASP A 57 -11.53 37.09 7.08
CA ASP A 57 -10.52 37.66 6.18
C ASP A 57 -9.30 36.74 5.96
N ASN A 58 -9.07 35.78 6.86
CA ASN A 58 -7.94 34.85 6.81
C ASN A 58 -8.35 33.42 6.42
N ILE A 59 -9.63 33.13 6.23
CA ILE A 59 -10.12 31.77 5.96
C ILE A 59 -9.42 31.15 4.74
N ASP A 60 -9.19 31.93 3.69
CA ASP A 60 -8.52 31.45 2.47
C ASP A 60 -7.04 31.08 2.70
N SER A 61 -6.39 31.65 3.71
CA SER A 61 -5.01 31.29 4.07
C SER A 61 -4.92 29.99 4.86
N PHE A 62 -6.04 29.56 5.47
CA PHE A 62 -6.13 28.33 6.27
C PHE A 62 -6.96 27.24 5.60
N SER A 63 -7.64 27.55 4.49
CA SER A 63 -8.37 26.57 3.71
C SER A 63 -7.38 25.66 2.97
N LEU A 64 -7.42 24.38 3.32
CA LEU A 64 -6.80 23.34 2.50
C LEU A 64 -7.83 22.95 1.46
N ASP A 65 -7.70 23.50 0.26
CA ASP A 65 -8.48 23.07 -0.90
C ASP A 65 -7.98 21.69 -1.36
N ASP A 66 -8.47 20.65 -0.71
CA ASP A 66 -8.16 19.25 -1.03
C ASP A 66 -9.06 18.74 -2.18
N SER A 67 -9.91 19.59 -2.76
CA SER A 67 -10.85 19.21 -3.82
C SER A 67 -10.15 18.88 -5.14
N ASN A 68 -8.96 19.43 -5.36
CA ASN A 68 -8.16 19.23 -6.58
C ASN A 68 -7.09 18.13 -6.44
N SER A 69 -7.05 17.44 -5.30
CA SER A 69 -6.11 16.35 -5.08
C SER A 69 -6.51 15.14 -5.92
N ASP A 70 -5.82 14.92 -7.04
CA ASP A 70 -5.99 13.73 -7.87
C ASP A 70 -5.40 12.49 -7.16
N PHE A 71 -6.13 12.02 -6.15
CA PHE A 71 -5.84 10.79 -5.40
C PHE A 71 -5.62 9.60 -6.32
N ARG A 72 -6.31 9.56 -7.47
CA ARG A 72 -6.16 8.48 -8.44
C ARG A 72 -4.78 8.50 -9.10
N THR A 73 -4.28 9.68 -9.47
CA THR A 73 -2.92 9.86 -9.99
C THR A 73 -1.87 9.59 -8.91
N TYR A 74 -2.10 10.04 -7.67
CA TYR A 74 -1.22 9.73 -6.55
C TYR A 74 -1.08 8.22 -6.30
N LEU A 75 -2.20 7.49 -6.25
CA LEU A 75 -2.20 6.04 -6.06
C LEU A 75 -1.54 5.31 -7.23
N LYS A 76 -1.77 5.75 -8.48
CA LYS A 76 -1.08 5.19 -9.66
C LYS A 76 0.43 5.36 -9.57
N ASN A 77 0.90 6.57 -9.25
CA ASN A 77 2.33 6.85 -9.15
C ASN A 77 2.98 6.09 -7.99
N SER A 78 2.26 5.94 -6.88
CA SER A 78 2.69 5.12 -5.74
C SER A 78 2.85 3.65 -6.12
N ALA A 79 1.89 3.08 -6.85
CA ALA A 79 1.97 1.70 -7.34
C ALA A 79 3.13 1.49 -8.33
N ILE A 80 3.39 2.48 -9.20
CA ILE A 80 4.55 2.48 -10.11
C ILE A 80 5.87 2.52 -9.32
N GLY A 81 5.97 3.40 -8.33
CA GLY A 81 7.15 3.51 -7.47
C GLY A 81 7.42 2.22 -6.69
N PHE A 82 6.38 1.60 -6.14
CA PHE A 82 6.50 0.32 -5.44
C PHE A 82 7.06 -0.79 -6.34
N LYS A 83 6.53 -0.91 -7.57
CA LYS A 83 7.00 -1.86 -8.57
C LYS A 83 8.46 -1.62 -8.97
N LYS A 84 8.84 -0.36 -9.20
CA LYS A 84 10.18 0.00 -9.65
C LYS A 84 11.25 -0.13 -8.57
N PHE A 85 10.98 0.35 -7.36
CA PHE A 85 12.00 0.51 -6.31
C PHE A 85 11.97 -0.60 -5.26
N LEU A 86 10.79 -1.13 -4.92
CA LEU A 86 10.70 -2.19 -3.91
C LEU A 86 10.80 -3.56 -4.58
N LEU A 87 10.04 -3.77 -5.65
CA LEU A 87 10.00 -5.06 -6.36
C LEU A 87 11.06 -5.20 -7.46
N HIS A 88 11.74 -4.10 -7.82
CA HIS A 88 12.75 -4.08 -8.89
C HIS A 88 12.22 -4.66 -10.23
N GLU A 89 10.95 -4.42 -10.56
CA GLU A 89 10.34 -4.86 -11.82
C GLU A 89 10.87 -4.05 -13.02
N ASP A 90 11.04 -4.72 -14.16
CA ASP A 90 11.33 -4.06 -15.44
C ASP A 90 10.07 -3.37 -15.97
N MET A 91 10.06 -2.04 -15.83
CA MET A 91 8.95 -1.18 -16.24
C MET A 91 8.70 -1.17 -17.75
N ASN A 92 9.67 -1.59 -18.58
CA ASN A 92 9.50 -1.68 -20.04
C ASN A 92 8.55 -2.82 -20.45
N ARG A 93 8.38 -3.84 -19.61
CA ARG A 93 7.43 -4.95 -19.85
C ARG A 93 6.00 -4.60 -19.47
N LEU A 94 5.78 -3.48 -18.79
CA LEU A 94 4.48 -3.14 -18.20
C LEU A 94 3.43 -2.82 -19.26
N ASP A 95 3.83 -2.20 -20.38
CA ASP A 95 2.94 -1.93 -21.52
C ASP A 95 2.55 -3.20 -22.27
N ALA A 96 3.49 -4.14 -22.43
CA ALA A 96 3.22 -5.45 -23.02
C ALA A 96 2.21 -6.26 -22.17
N VAL A 97 2.35 -6.22 -20.84
CA VAL A 97 1.41 -6.88 -19.91
C VAL A 97 0.04 -6.19 -19.94
N LYS A 98 -0.02 -4.86 -19.99
CA LYS A 98 -1.29 -4.12 -20.15
C LYS A 98 -2.02 -4.49 -21.44
N ALA A 99 -1.30 -4.61 -22.55
CA ALA A 99 -1.88 -4.98 -23.84
C ALA A 99 -2.44 -6.41 -23.83
N HIS A 100 -1.75 -7.34 -23.14
CA HIS A 100 -2.23 -8.71 -22.96
C HIS A 100 -3.48 -8.80 -22.09
N ASN A 101 -3.57 -8.03 -21.00
CA ASN A 101 -4.69 -8.09 -20.05
C ASN A 101 -5.98 -7.38 -20.53
N LYS A 102 -5.91 -6.73 -21.70
CA LYS A 102 -7.04 -6.03 -22.34
C LYS A 102 -7.74 -6.90 -23.41
N ARG A 103 -7.18 -8.07 -23.70
CA ARG A 103 -7.82 -9.14 -24.48
C ARG A 103 -8.69 -9.99 -23.56
#